data_AF-A0A0T6A3Q5-F1
#
_entry.id   AF-A0A0T6A3Q5-F1
#
_cell.length_a   1.000
_cell.length_b   1.000
_cell.length_c   1.000
_cell.angle_alpha   90.00
_cell.angle_beta   90.00
_cell.angle_gamma   90.00
#
_symmetry.space_group_name_H-M   'P 1'
#
loop_
_entity.id
_entity.type
_entity.pdbx_description
1 polymer ?
#
loop_
_entity_poly.entity_id
_entity_poly.type
_entity_poly.pdbx_seq_one_letter_code
_entity_poly.pdbx_strand_id
1 'polypeptide(L)'
;MIRSRFGGQNERSLGLTIIELMIVVMIMATLASLGAPLYANTLNKARIAKAIADIRTLEKEILVFQLFNGRFPNNLVEVQRASLLDPYGNSYRYLSIADAGKGKGDFRRDKNLVPINADFDLYSMGMDGQSVSPLTAKQSWDDIVRAANGGFVGLASEF
;
A
#
# COMPACT_ATOMS: atom_id res chain seq x y z
N MET A 1 58.72 50.12 29.47
CA MET A 1 58.21 49.38 28.29
C MET A 1 56.86 48.76 28.65
N ILE A 2 55.79 49.34 28.11
CA ILE A 2 54.44 48.83 27.75
C ILE A 2 53.69 47.90 28.74
N ARG A 3 52.62 48.44 29.35
CA ARG A 3 51.51 47.68 29.95
C ARG A 3 50.46 47.38 28.88
N SER A 4 50.25 46.10 28.55
CA SER A 4 49.19 45.63 27.66
C SER A 4 47.84 45.63 28.39
N ARG A 5 46.89 46.42 27.90
CA ARG A 5 45.47 46.37 28.30
C ARG A 5 44.73 45.44 27.34
N PHE A 6 44.44 44.22 27.77
CA PHE A 6 43.45 43.38 27.11
C PHE A 6 42.05 43.87 27.49
N GLY A 7 41.48 44.73 26.64
CA GLY A 7 40.05 45.06 26.68
C GLY A 7 39.26 43.89 26.12
N GLY A 8 38.66 43.09 27.00
CA GLY A 8 37.67 42.09 26.62
C GLY A 8 36.44 42.80 26.05
N GLN A 9 36.16 42.59 24.77
CA GLN A 9 34.90 43.01 24.17
C GLN A 9 33.81 42.13 24.75
N ASN A 10 32.89 42.71 25.53
CA ASN A 10 31.65 42.06 25.93
C ASN A 10 30.81 41.84 24.67
N GLU A 11 30.92 40.66 24.06
CA GLU A 11 29.94 40.14 23.12
C GLU A 11 28.60 40.08 23.86
N ARG A 12 27.67 40.99 23.53
CA ARG A 12 26.33 40.97 24.12
C ARG A 12 25.64 39.70 23.63
N SER A 13 25.51 38.71 24.50
CA SER A 13 24.67 37.55 24.26
C SER A 13 23.21 38.02 24.09
N LEU A 14 22.69 37.89 22.87
CA LEU A 14 21.27 38.06 22.59
C LEU A 14 20.52 36.91 23.28
N GLY A 15 19.70 37.24 24.29
CA GLY A 15 18.87 36.26 24.99
C GLY A 15 17.53 36.07 24.29
N LEU A 16 17.09 34.81 24.16
CA LEU A 16 15.74 34.46 23.71
C LEU A 16 14.71 34.82 24.78
N THR A 17 13.59 35.40 24.38
CA THR A 17 12.47 35.67 25.29
C THR A 17 11.54 34.47 25.40
N ILE A 18 10.81 34.33 26.51
CA ILE A 18 9.82 33.25 26.68
C ILE A 18 8.73 33.33 25.61
N ILE A 19 8.30 34.54 25.25
CA ILE A 19 7.26 34.74 24.23
C ILE A 19 7.73 34.29 22.83
N GLU A 20 9.02 34.43 22.53
CA GLU A 20 9.60 33.99 21.26
C GLU A 20 9.58 32.46 21.17
N LEU A 21 9.95 31.76 22.25
CA LEU A 21 9.83 30.31 22.31
C LEU A 21 8.35 29.86 22.20
N MET A 22 7.42 30.58 22.82
CA MET A 22 5.97 30.29 22.71
C MET A 22 5.47 30.41 21.27
N ILE A 23 5.88 31.44 20.54
CA ILE A 23 5.50 31.63 19.13
C ILE A 23 6.10 30.51 18.27
N VAL A 24 7.37 30.13 18.49
CA VAL A 24 8.02 29.05 17.73
C VAL A 24 7.30 27.71 17.93
N VAL A 25 7.00 27.32 19.18
CA VAL A 25 6.28 26.07 19.43
C VAL A 25 4.85 26.11 18.89
N MET A 26 4.20 27.28 18.92
CA MET A 26 2.88 27.46 18.33
C MET A 26 2.93 27.22 16.81
N ILE A 27 3.86 27.86 16.09
CA ILE A 27 4.04 27.66 14.64
C ILE A 27 4.37 26.19 14.32
N MET A 28 5.27 25.56 15.09
CA MET A 28 5.60 24.15 14.91
C MET A 28 4.38 23.25 15.10
N ALA A 29 3.53 23.50 16.09
CA ALA A 29 2.30 22.74 16.32
C ALA A 29 1.33 22.89 15.13
N THR A 30 1.15 24.11 14.60
CA THR A 30 0.29 24.33 13.43
C THR A 30 0.82 23.60 12.19
N LEU A 31 2.13 23.66 11.93
CA LEU A 31 2.75 22.97 10.80
C LEU A 31 2.70 21.45 10.94
N ALA A 32 2.97 20.92 12.13
CA ALA A 32 2.89 19.48 12.39
C ALA A 32 1.48 18.92 12.17
N SER A 33 0.45 19.68 12.59
CA SER A 33 -0.96 19.32 12.41
C SER A 33 -1.34 19.17 10.92
N LEU A 34 -0.82 20.04 10.05
CA LEU A 34 -1.04 19.96 8.60
C LEU A 34 -0.16 18.89 7.94
N GLY A 35 1.09 18.74 8.39
CA GLY A 35 2.07 17.86 7.78
C GLY A 35 1.76 16.37 7.96
N ALA A 36 1.29 15.96 9.14
CA ALA A 36 1.02 14.56 9.46
C ALA A 36 0.02 13.86 8.50
N PRO A 37 -1.21 14.39 8.25
CA PRO A 37 -2.15 13.74 7.34
C PRO A 37 -1.68 13.76 5.87
N LEU A 38 -0.98 14.83 5.44
CA LEU A 38 -0.45 14.91 4.07
C LEU A 38 0.61 13.84 3.81
N TYR A 39 1.50 13.61 4.77
CA TYR A 39 2.51 12.57 4.69
C TYR A 39 1.88 11.16 4.67
N ALA A 40 0.95 10.90 5.58
CA ALA A 40 0.26 9.60 5.66
C ALA A 40 -0.48 9.25 4.34
N ASN A 41 -1.18 10.22 3.75
CA ASN A 41 -1.89 10.03 2.49
C ASN A 41 -0.94 9.73 1.32
N THR A 42 0.20 10.42 1.26
CA THR A 42 1.23 10.18 0.23
C THR A 42 1.82 8.79 0.36
N LEU A 43 2.12 8.36 1.59
CA LEU A 43 2.64 7.03 1.85
C LEU A 43 1.63 5.94 1.45
N ASN A 44 0.34 6.12 1.75
CA ASN A 44 -0.69 5.17 1.34
C ASN A 44 -0.81 5.06 -0.19
N LYS A 45 -0.79 6.18 -0.92
CA LYS A 45 -0.79 6.17 -2.39
C LYS A 45 0.41 5.42 -2.96
N ALA A 46 1.60 5.60 -2.37
CA ALA A 46 2.80 4.87 -2.77
C ALA A 46 2.67 3.36 -2.51
N ARG A 47 2.06 2.96 -1.38
CA ARG A 47 1.77 1.55 -1.08
C ARG A 47 0.79 0.95 -2.09
N ILE A 48 -0.31 1.63 -2.41
CA ILE A 48 -1.27 1.18 -3.43
C ILE A 48 -0.55 0.99 -4.78
N ALA A 49 0.22 1.98 -5.22
CA ALA A 49 0.98 1.91 -6.47
C ALA A 49 1.97 0.72 -6.50
N LYS A 50 2.66 0.46 -5.39
CA LYS A 50 3.53 -0.71 -5.25
C LYS A 50 2.73 -2.01 -5.35
N ALA A 51 1.60 -2.12 -4.64
CA ALA A 51 0.76 -3.31 -4.67
C ALA A 51 0.23 -3.61 -6.08
N ILE A 52 -0.17 -2.57 -6.83
CA ILE A 52 -0.56 -2.68 -8.24
C ILE A 52 0.60 -3.23 -9.09
N ALA A 53 1.80 -2.68 -8.93
CA ALA A 53 2.99 -3.12 -9.67
C ALA A 53 3.37 -4.58 -9.35
N ASP A 54 3.30 -4.96 -8.08
CA ASP A 54 3.55 -6.31 -7.60
C ASP A 54 2.52 -7.30 -8.19
N ILE A 55 1.22 -6.96 -8.16
CA ILE A 55 0.15 -7.78 -8.76
C ILE A 55 0.36 -7.96 -10.26
N ARG A 56 0.74 -6.90 -10.99
CA ARG A 56 1.05 -6.98 -12.43
C ARG A 56 2.26 -7.87 -12.72
N THR A 57 3.23 -7.91 -11.81
CA THR A 57 4.39 -8.78 -11.93
C THR A 57 4.01 -10.23 -11.67
N LEU A 58 3.27 -10.49 -10.59
CA LEU A 58 2.73 -11.81 -10.25
C LEU A 58 1.84 -12.38 -11.35
N GLU A 59 0.95 -11.56 -11.92
CA GLU A 59 0.10 -11.93 -13.06
C GLU A 59 0.95 -12.47 -14.22
N LYS A 60 2.02 -11.77 -14.60
CA LYS A 60 2.90 -12.22 -15.68
C LYS A 60 3.57 -13.56 -15.36
N GLU A 61 4.05 -13.74 -14.14
CA GLU A 61 4.70 -14.99 -13.73
C GLU A 61 3.73 -16.17 -13.71
N ILE A 62 2.50 -15.95 -13.26
CA ILE A 62 1.41 -16.93 -13.29
C ILE A 62 1.07 -17.31 -14.74
N LEU A 63 0.96 -16.34 -15.64
CA LEU A 63 0.69 -16.59 -17.06
C LEU A 63 1.84 -17.33 -17.73
N VAL A 64 3.09 -16.95 -17.45
CA VAL A 64 4.28 -17.67 -17.94
C VAL A 64 4.29 -19.12 -17.44
N PHE A 65 3.97 -19.34 -16.16
CA PHE A 65 3.83 -20.69 -15.61
C PHE A 65 2.76 -21.50 -16.38
N GLN A 66 1.61 -20.89 -16.65
CA GLN A 66 0.54 -21.54 -17.42
C GLN A 66 0.99 -21.92 -18.83
N LEU A 67 1.73 -21.04 -19.52
CA LEU A 67 2.23 -21.32 -20.86
C LEU A 67 3.14 -22.55 -20.91
N PHE A 68 3.98 -22.76 -19.89
CA PHE A 68 4.90 -23.91 -19.84
C PHE A 68 4.27 -25.20 -19.31
N ASN A 69 3.34 -25.09 -18.35
CA ASN A 69 2.77 -26.26 -17.68
C ASN A 69 1.37 -26.66 -18.19
N GLY A 70 0.75 -25.84 -19.05
CA GLY A 70 -0.59 -26.06 -19.58
C GLY A 70 -1.72 -25.89 -18.55
N ARG A 71 -1.41 -25.44 -17.33
CA ARG A 71 -2.37 -25.20 -16.24
C ARG A 71 -1.94 -24.01 -15.39
N PHE A 72 -2.89 -23.38 -14.72
CA PHE A 72 -2.57 -22.38 -13.70
C PHE A 72 -1.87 -23.03 -12.49
N PRO A 73 -1.03 -22.27 -11.76
CA PRO A 73 -0.43 -22.77 -10.53
C PRO A 73 -1.53 -22.99 -9.47
N ASN A 74 -1.39 -24.00 -8.61
CA ASN A 74 -2.39 -24.23 -7.56
C ASN A 74 -2.32 -23.15 -6.46
N ASN A 75 -1.15 -22.55 -6.29
CA ASN A 75 -0.85 -21.53 -5.29
C ASN A 75 0.42 -20.76 -5.69
N LEU A 76 0.73 -19.69 -4.95
CA LEU A 76 1.91 -18.86 -5.22
C LEU A 76 3.26 -19.56 -4.91
N VAL A 77 3.28 -20.75 -4.32
CA VAL A 77 4.52 -21.51 -4.10
C VAL A 77 5.09 -22.01 -5.42
N GLU A 78 4.24 -22.44 -6.35
CA GLU A 78 4.67 -22.98 -7.66
C GLU A 78 5.34 -21.93 -8.55
N VAL A 79 5.05 -20.64 -8.32
CA VAL A 79 5.73 -19.50 -8.97
C VAL A 79 6.80 -18.87 -8.09
N GLN A 80 7.17 -19.49 -6.96
CA GLN A 80 8.19 -19.01 -6.01
C GLN A 80 7.89 -17.63 -5.39
N ARG A 81 6.60 -17.32 -5.21
CA ARG A 81 6.12 -16.02 -4.68
C ARG A 81 5.31 -16.13 -3.40
N ALA A 82 5.23 -17.31 -2.78
CA ALA A 82 4.46 -17.51 -1.55
C ALA A 82 4.89 -16.62 -0.37
N SER A 83 6.17 -16.24 -0.31
CA SER A 83 6.72 -15.36 0.74
C SER A 83 6.66 -13.87 0.39
N LEU A 84 6.13 -13.51 -0.79
CA LEU A 84 5.98 -12.11 -1.16
C LEU A 84 4.87 -11.49 -0.31
N LEU A 85 5.23 -10.44 0.42
CA LEU A 85 4.30 -9.63 1.19
C LEU A 85 3.96 -8.36 0.43
N ASP A 86 2.71 -7.96 0.55
CA ASP A 86 2.24 -6.67 0.07
C ASP A 86 2.85 -5.51 0.89
N PRO A 87 2.66 -4.26 0.47
CA PRO A 87 3.22 -3.09 1.15
C PRO A 87 2.68 -2.82 2.56
N TYR A 88 1.64 -3.56 2.98
CA TYR A 88 1.04 -3.49 4.31
C TYR A 88 1.50 -4.65 5.22
N GLY A 89 2.26 -5.61 4.68
CA GLY A 89 2.81 -6.74 5.41
C GLY A 89 1.93 -8.00 5.34
N ASN A 90 0.87 -7.98 4.56
CA ASN A 90 -0.01 -9.12 4.37
C ASN A 90 0.47 -9.98 3.17
N SER A 91 0.16 -11.28 3.17
CA SER A 91 0.45 -12.13 2.00
C SER A 91 -0.55 -11.87 0.87
N TYR A 92 -0.06 -11.88 -0.37
CA TYR A 92 -0.94 -11.84 -1.54
C TYR A 92 -1.87 -13.06 -1.58
N ARG A 93 -3.11 -12.84 -1.99
CA ARG A 93 -4.13 -13.88 -2.14
C ARG A 93 -4.25 -14.28 -3.59
N TYR A 94 -4.21 -15.58 -3.83
CA TYR A 94 -4.36 -16.18 -5.14
C TYR A 94 -5.35 -17.34 -5.07
N LEU A 95 -6.31 -17.38 -5.99
CA LEU A 95 -7.23 -18.52 -6.15
C LEU A 95 -7.40 -18.84 -7.64
N SER A 96 -7.06 -20.07 -8.04
CA SER A 96 -7.34 -20.57 -9.40
C SER A 96 -8.83 -20.86 -9.56
N ILE A 97 -9.50 -20.26 -10.57
CA ILE A 97 -10.92 -20.52 -10.86
C ILE A 97 -11.07 -21.76 -11.74
N ALA A 98 -10.13 -21.96 -12.66
CA ALA A 98 -10.13 -23.09 -13.58
C ALA A 98 -10.14 -24.44 -12.84
N ASP A 99 -9.41 -24.55 -11.73
CA ASP A 99 -9.25 -25.80 -10.98
C ASP A 99 -10.32 -26.01 -9.90
N ALA A 100 -10.94 -24.93 -9.40
CA ALA A 100 -11.93 -25.00 -8.33
C ALA A 100 -13.31 -25.47 -8.80
N GLY A 101 -13.56 -25.45 -10.12
CA GLY A 101 -14.88 -25.69 -10.71
C GLY A 101 -15.77 -24.45 -10.63
N LYS A 102 -16.55 -24.18 -11.68
CA LYS A 102 -17.36 -22.96 -11.84
C LYS A 102 -18.21 -22.68 -10.58
N GLY A 103 -17.84 -21.64 -9.84
CA GLY A 103 -18.61 -21.11 -8.70
C GLY A 103 -18.29 -21.71 -7.32
N LYS A 104 -17.34 -22.63 -7.20
CA LYS A 104 -16.85 -23.14 -5.91
C LYS A 104 -15.58 -22.38 -5.51
N GLY A 105 -15.67 -21.54 -4.48
CA GLY A 105 -14.55 -20.76 -3.95
C GLY A 105 -14.96 -19.35 -3.56
N ASP A 106 -14.23 -18.78 -2.59
CA ASP A 106 -14.42 -17.41 -2.10
C ASP A 106 -13.84 -16.36 -3.06
N PHE A 107 -14.19 -16.50 -4.35
CA PHE A 107 -13.75 -15.59 -5.40
C PHE A 107 -14.29 -14.18 -5.21
N ARG A 108 -13.54 -13.19 -5.66
CA ARG A 108 -13.92 -11.79 -5.63
C ARG A 108 -15.06 -11.55 -6.62
N ARG A 109 -16.11 -10.87 -6.18
CA ARG A 109 -17.37 -10.70 -6.92
C ARG A 109 -17.78 -9.25 -7.03
N ASP A 110 -18.39 -8.91 -8.17
CA ASP A 110 -18.95 -7.59 -8.42
C ASP A 110 -20.25 -7.35 -7.63
N LYS A 111 -20.91 -6.21 -7.89
CA LYS A 111 -22.20 -5.84 -7.30
C LYS A 111 -23.35 -6.82 -7.59
N ASN A 112 -23.24 -7.59 -8.68
CA ASN A 112 -24.22 -8.60 -9.09
C ASN A 112 -23.86 -9.99 -8.55
N LEU A 113 -22.85 -10.09 -7.68
CA LEU A 113 -22.31 -11.33 -7.13
C LEU A 113 -21.71 -12.28 -8.19
N VAL A 114 -21.28 -11.72 -9.32
CA VAL A 114 -20.60 -12.44 -10.40
C VAL A 114 -19.09 -12.36 -10.16
N PRO A 115 -18.33 -13.46 -10.30
CA PRO A 115 -16.87 -13.42 -10.23
C PRO A 115 -16.28 -12.38 -11.19
N ILE A 116 -15.36 -11.56 -10.69
CA ILE A 116 -14.74 -10.47 -11.47
C ILE A 116 -13.69 -10.97 -12.47
N ASN A 117 -13.26 -12.21 -12.31
CA ASN A 117 -12.35 -12.94 -13.21
C ASN A 117 -12.95 -14.30 -13.57
N ALA A 118 -12.48 -14.86 -14.68
CA ALA A 118 -12.81 -16.19 -15.17
C ALA A 118 -11.63 -17.17 -15.08
N ASP A 119 -10.40 -16.65 -14.95
CA ASP A 119 -9.15 -17.42 -14.93
C ASP A 119 -8.67 -17.70 -13.49
N PHE A 120 -8.34 -16.65 -12.74
CA PHE A 120 -7.89 -16.69 -11.36
C PHE A 120 -8.09 -15.34 -10.68
N ASP A 121 -8.21 -15.37 -9.36
CA ASP A 121 -8.15 -14.17 -8.54
C ASP A 121 -6.74 -13.93 -8.03
N LEU A 122 -6.36 -12.67 -7.99
CA LEU A 122 -5.11 -12.19 -7.43
C LEU A 122 -5.32 -10.82 -6.80
N TYR A 123 -5.06 -10.69 -5.51
CA TYR A 123 -5.28 -9.43 -4.78
C TYR A 123 -4.41 -9.30 -3.53
N SER A 124 -4.27 -8.06 -3.06
CA SER A 124 -3.80 -7.69 -1.71
C SER A 124 -5.02 -7.32 -0.86
N MET A 125 -4.98 -7.67 0.43
CA MET A 125 -6.04 -7.41 1.41
C MET A 125 -6.04 -5.97 1.94
N GLY A 126 -5.35 -5.06 1.26
CA GLY A 126 -5.30 -3.67 1.65
C GLY A 126 -4.61 -3.42 2.99
N MET A 127 -4.92 -2.25 3.55
CA MET A 127 -4.32 -1.73 4.77
C MET A 127 -4.89 -2.38 6.02
N ASP A 128 -6.18 -2.73 6.02
CA ASP A 128 -6.84 -3.32 7.19
C ASP A 128 -6.65 -4.85 7.29
N GLY A 129 -6.17 -5.49 6.20
CA GLY A 129 -5.92 -6.92 6.13
C GLY A 129 -7.18 -7.78 6.14
N GLN A 130 -8.34 -7.16 5.95
CA GLN A 130 -9.64 -7.81 5.93
C GLN A 130 -10.17 -7.81 4.49
N SER A 131 -10.87 -8.87 4.13
CA SER A 131 -11.35 -9.04 2.76
C SER A 131 -12.54 -9.99 2.76
N VAL A 132 -13.59 -9.66 2.02
CA VAL A 132 -14.72 -10.55 1.75
C VAL A 132 -15.02 -10.61 0.26
N SER A 133 -15.67 -11.69 -0.19
CA SER A 133 -15.88 -11.96 -1.62
C SER A 133 -16.51 -10.77 -2.39
N PRO A 134 -17.63 -10.15 -1.97
CA PRO A 134 -18.19 -9.02 -2.69
C PRO A 134 -17.33 -7.75 -2.56
N LEU A 135 -16.94 -7.13 -3.68
CA LEU A 135 -16.20 -5.85 -3.69
C LEU A 135 -17.03 -4.69 -3.14
N THR A 136 -18.36 -4.81 -3.13
CA THR A 136 -19.26 -3.78 -2.59
C THR A 136 -19.24 -3.71 -1.06
N ALA A 137 -18.73 -4.73 -0.37
CA ALA A 137 -18.63 -4.72 1.08
C ALA A 137 -17.53 -3.75 1.54
N LYS A 138 -17.80 -2.99 2.62
CA LYS A 138 -16.88 -1.96 3.12
C LYS A 138 -15.51 -2.51 3.50
N GLN A 139 -15.46 -3.74 4.01
CA GLN A 139 -14.22 -4.45 4.35
C GLN A 139 -13.36 -4.80 3.13
N SER A 140 -13.87 -4.62 1.92
CA SER A 140 -13.20 -4.97 0.68
C SER A 140 -12.79 -3.76 -0.14
N TRP A 141 -13.05 -2.53 0.34
CA TRP A 141 -12.88 -1.31 -0.45
C TRP A 141 -11.42 -0.87 -0.62
N ASP A 142 -10.56 -1.21 0.34
CA ASP A 142 -9.12 -0.93 0.31
C ASP A 142 -8.29 -2.07 -0.29
N ASP A 143 -8.93 -3.18 -0.65
CA ASP A 143 -8.28 -4.27 -1.39
C ASP A 143 -7.74 -3.75 -2.72
N ILE A 144 -6.56 -4.23 -3.10
CA ILE A 144 -5.99 -4.00 -4.44
C ILE A 144 -6.19 -5.27 -5.25
N VAL A 145 -7.05 -5.21 -6.26
CA VAL A 145 -7.54 -6.38 -6.97
C VAL A 145 -7.13 -6.37 -8.43
N ARG A 146 -6.79 -7.55 -8.97
CA ARG A 146 -6.84 -7.82 -10.41
C ARG A 146 -8.27 -8.18 -10.78
N ALA A 147 -8.82 -7.53 -11.80
CA ALA A 147 -10.18 -7.74 -12.26
C ALA A 147 -10.29 -7.73 -13.79
N ALA A 148 -11.45 -8.15 -14.30
CA ALA A 148 -11.75 -8.24 -15.73
C ALA A 148 -10.68 -9.03 -16.51
N ASN A 149 -10.23 -10.16 -15.93
CA ASN A 149 -9.18 -11.01 -16.50
C ASN A 149 -7.88 -10.24 -16.81
N GLY A 150 -7.50 -9.31 -15.93
CA GLY A 150 -6.29 -8.50 -16.08
C GLY A 150 -6.51 -7.16 -16.78
N GLY A 151 -7.72 -6.88 -17.28
CA GLY A 151 -8.07 -5.56 -17.84
C GLY A 151 -7.95 -4.43 -16.82
N PHE A 152 -8.09 -4.74 -15.52
CA PHE A 152 -7.99 -3.79 -14.42
C PHE A 152 -7.08 -4.32 -13.31
N VAL A 153 -6.24 -3.44 -12.75
CA VAL A 153 -5.56 -3.67 -11.46
C VAL A 153 -5.55 -2.34 -10.71
N GLY A 154 -6.19 -2.31 -9.55
CA GLY A 154 -6.40 -1.09 -8.79
C GLY A 154 -7.17 -1.33 -7.50
N LEU A 155 -7.60 -0.25 -6.85
CA LEU A 155 -8.46 -0.34 -5.67
C LEU A 155 -9.79 -0.99 -6.04
N ALA A 156 -10.28 -1.90 -5.20
CA ALA A 156 -11.57 -2.56 -5.38
C ALA A 156 -12.74 -1.58 -5.39
N SER A 157 -12.63 -0.47 -4.66
CA SER A 157 -13.61 0.63 -4.67
C SER A 157 -13.66 1.42 -5.98
N GLU A 158 -12.67 1.28 -6.86
CA GLU A 158 -12.57 1.96 -8.16
C GLU A 158 -13.00 1.06 -9.34
N PHE A 159 -13.36 -0.19 -9.09
CA PHE A 159 -13.80 -1.18 -10.09
C PHE A 159 -15.33 -1.27 -10.16
#